data_AF-A0A2G8HS04-F1
#
_entry.id   AF-A0A2G8HS04-F1
#
_cell.length_a   1.000
_cell.length_b   1.000
_cell.length_c   1.000
_cell.angle_alpha   90.00
_cell.angle_beta   90.00
_cell.angle_gamma   90.00
#
_symmetry.space_group_name_H-M   'P 1'
#
loop_
_entity.id
_entity.type
_entity.pdbx_description
1 polymer ?
#
loop_
_entity_poly.entity_id
_entity_poly.type
_entity_poly.pdbx_seq_one_letter_code
_entity_poly.pdbx_strand_id
1 'polypeptide(L)' 'MSIKEIVFSMLAVMIIVFAVFPFYRKREVKTNNLEVKYFDALKENASNVDDLGLKYYLNLGMNQESALKSIESDKAHTRV' A
#
# COMPACT_ATOMS: atom_id res chain seq x y z
N MET A 1 29.03 23.38 17.38
CA MET A 1 28.66 21.96 17.31
C MET A 1 29.91 21.17 16.99
N SER A 2 30.33 20.29 17.89
CA SER A 2 31.54 19.48 17.77
C SER A 2 31.33 18.35 16.75
N ILE A 3 32.40 17.91 16.07
CA ILE A 3 32.36 16.77 15.13
C ILE A 3 31.73 15.53 15.77
N LYS A 4 31.96 15.33 17.07
CA LYS A 4 31.37 14.21 17.85
C LYS A 4 29.83 14.29 17.90
N GLU A 5 29.26 15.48 17.99
CA GLU A 5 27.81 15.70 18.05
C GLU A 5 27.15 15.44 16.69
N ILE A 6 27.84 15.78 15.60
CA ILE A 6 27.39 15.51 14.22
C ILE A 6 27.37 13.99 13.96
N VAL A 7 28.41 13.27 14.39
CA VAL A 7 28.48 11.82 14.23
C VAL A 7 27.38 11.13 15.05
N PHE A 8 27.13 11.59 16.28
CA PHE A 8 26.06 11.05 17.12
C PHE A 8 24.66 11.30 16.53
N SER A 9 24.42 12.48 15.95
CA SER A 9 23.12 12.78 15.33
C SER A 9 22.89 11.97 14.05
N MET A 10 23.91 11.77 13.22
CA MET A 10 23.84 10.86 12.06
C MET A 10 23.52 9.43 12.48
N LEU A 11 24.22 8.89 13.49
CA LEU A 11 23.97 7.55 14.01
C LEU A 11 22.55 7.41 14.57
N ALA A 12 22.08 8.40 15.32
CA ALA A 12 20.73 8.40 15.87
C ALA A 12 19.66 8.36 14.75
N VAL A 13 19.81 9.17 13.71
CA VAL A 13 18.91 9.16 12.55
C VAL A 13 18.93 7.82 11.84
N MET A 14 20.12 7.24 11.62
CA MET A 14 20.24 5.91 10.98
C MET A 14 19.54 4.83 11.80
N ILE A 15 19.72 4.81 13.12
CA ILE A 15 19.06 3.84 14.01
C ILE A 15 17.55 4.00 13.96
N ILE A 16 17.04 5.24 14.00
CA ILE A 16 15.60 5.51 13.91
C ILE A 16 15.07 5.01 12.56
N VAL A 17 15.72 5.33 11.45
CA VAL A 17 15.30 4.86 10.12
C VAL A 17 15.31 3.34 10.06
N PHE A 18 16.35 2.68 10.57
CA PHE A 18 16.45 1.21 10.58
C PHE A 18 15.36 0.55 11.42
N ALA A 19 14.99 1.17 12.54
CA ALA A 19 13.94 0.68 13.43
C ALA A 19 12.54 0.82 12.80
N VAL A 20 12.27 1.90 12.05
CA VAL A 20 10.96 2.12 11.43
C VAL A 20 10.83 1.44 10.06
N PHE A 21 11.95 1.18 9.37
CA PHE A 21 11.98 0.47 8.09
C PHE A 21 11.15 -0.85 8.03
N PRO A 22 11.26 -1.80 8.98
CA PRO A 22 10.46 -3.02 8.93
C PRO A 22 8.96 -2.76 9.04
N PHE A 23 8.54 -1.68 9.71
CA PHE A 23 7.14 -1.31 9.81
C PHE A 23 6.59 -0.82 8.46
N TYR A 24 7.32 0.09 7.80
CA TYR A 24 6.96 0.54 6.45
C TYR A 24 6.96 -0.61 5.44
N ARG A 25 8.00 -1.45 5.47
CA ARG A 25 8.09 -2.62 4.58
C ARG A 25 6.94 -3.61 4.78
N LYS A 26 6.49 -3.85 6.02
CA LYS A 26 5.33 -4.70 6.29
C LYS A 26 4.04 -4.13 5.70
N ARG A 27 3.87 -2.80 5.74
CA ARG A 27 2.72 -2.14 5.11
C ARG A 27 2.76 -2.26 3.60
N GLU A 28 3.91 -2.02 2.98
CA GLU A 28 4.09 -2.18 1.52
C GLU A 28 3.78 -3.62 1.07
N VAL A 29 4.33 -4.63 1.75
CA VAL A 29 4.06 -6.04 1.43
C VAL A 29 2.57 -6.36 1.52
N LYS A 30 1.87 -5.81 2.52
CA LYS A 30 0.42 -6.01 2.66
C LYS A 30 -0.35 -5.34 1.53
N THR A 31 -0.01 -4.10 1.19
CA THR A 31 -0.65 -3.36 0.09
C THR A 31 -0.42 -4.05 -1.25
N ASN A 32 0.82 -4.43 -1.56
CA ASN A 32 1.14 -5.13 -2.81
C ASN A 32 0.43 -6.49 -2.91
N ASN A 33 0.29 -7.22 -1.81
CA ASN A 33 -0.46 -8.48 -1.82
C ASN A 33 -1.96 -8.25 -2.09
N LEU A 34 -2.53 -7.14 -1.59
CA LEU A 34 -3.91 -6.77 -1.90
C LEU A 34 -4.08 -6.34 -3.36
N GLU A 35 -3.10 -5.60 -3.90
CA GLU A 35 -3.06 -5.21 -5.32
C GLU A 35 -3.06 -6.43 -6.23
N VAL A 36 -2.12 -7.36 -6.00
CA VAL A 36 -2.03 -8.62 -6.77
C VAL A 36 -3.34 -9.39 -6.70
N LYS A 37 -3.89 -9.59 -5.49
CA LYS A 37 -5.17 -10.30 -5.32
C LYS A 37 -6.33 -9.62 -6.03
N TYR A 38 -6.38 -8.29 -6.02
CA TYR A 38 -7.45 -7.54 -6.67
C TYR A 38 -7.38 -7.67 -8.19
N PHE A 39 -6.20 -7.46 -8.78
CA PHE A 39 -6.04 -7.56 -10.24
C PHE A 39 -6.11 -9.01 -10.75
N ASP A 40 -5.66 -9.99 -9.97
CA ASP A 40 -5.87 -11.40 -10.28
C ASP A 40 -7.37 -11.74 -10.25
N ALA A 41 -8.11 -11.28 -9.23
CA ALA A 41 -9.55 -11.47 -9.14
C ALA A 41 -10.30 -10.80 -10.31
N LEU A 42 -9.87 -9.60 -10.73
CA LEU A 42 -10.40 -8.92 -11.90
C LEU A 42 -10.18 -9.77 -13.15
N LYS A 43 -8.96 -10.28 -13.37
CA LYS A 43 -8.64 -11.11 -14.52
C LYS A 43 -9.43 -12.43 -14.57
N GLU A 44 -9.74 -13.00 -13.41
CA GLU A 44 -10.47 -14.26 -13.28
C GLU A 44 -12.00 -14.11 -13.21
N ASN A 45 -12.53 -12.87 -13.29
CA ASN A 45 -13.96 -12.57 -13.10
C ASN A 45 -14.50 -13.13 -11.77
N ALA A 46 -13.70 -13.06 -10.71
CA ALA A 46 -14.06 -13.63 -9.43
C ALA A 46 -15.22 -12.83 -8.77
N SER A 47 -16.08 -13.52 -8.02
CA SER A 47 -17.23 -12.89 -7.35
C SER A 47 -16.86 -11.95 -6.20
N ASN A 48 -15.61 -11.97 -5.76
CA ASN A 48 -15.10 -11.19 -4.61
C ASN A 48 -14.26 -9.96 -5.02
N VAL A 49 -14.27 -9.58 -6.31
CA VAL A 49 -13.50 -8.44 -6.84
C VAL A 49 -13.79 -7.14 -6.07
N ASP A 50 -15.06 -6.87 -5.77
CA ASP A 50 -15.45 -5.62 -5.10
C ASP A 50 -14.90 -5.53 -3.67
N ASP A 51 -14.96 -6.62 -2.91
CA ASP A 51 -14.43 -6.65 -1.54
C ASP A 51 -12.90 -6.51 -1.52
N LEU A 52 -12.20 -7.14 -2.47
CA LEU A 52 -10.75 -7.02 -2.61
C LEU A 52 -10.33 -5.62 -3.05
N GLY A 53 -11.02 -5.04 -4.04
CA GLY A 53 -10.76 -3.70 -4.53
C GLY A 53 -11.00 -2.65 -3.45
N LEU A 54 -12.08 -2.78 -2.69
CA LEU A 54 -12.39 -1.85 -1.61
C LEU A 54 -11.33 -1.92 -0.49
N LYS A 55 -10.88 -3.13 -0.13
CA LYS A 55 -9.76 -3.31 0.79
C LYS A 55 -8.45 -2.72 0.25
N TYR A 56 -8.17 -2.87 -1.04
CA TYR A 56 -6.97 -2.32 -1.66
C TYR A 56 -6.96 -0.78 -1.61
N TYR A 57 -7.99 -0.12 -2.15
CA TYR A 57 -8.05 1.34 -2.22
C TYR A 57 -8.18 2.01 -0.85
N LEU A 58 -8.91 1.42 0.11
CA LEU A 58 -8.93 1.94 1.48
C LEU A 58 -7.54 1.84 2.14
N ASN A 59 -6.76 0.78 1.87
CA ASN A 59 -5.38 0.69 2.38
C ASN A 59 -4.42 1.68 1.70
N LEU A 60 -4.73 2.14 0.48
CA LEU A 60 -4.05 3.25 -0.17
C LEU A 60 -4.43 4.62 0.41
N GLY A 61 -5.41 4.68 1.31
CA GLY A 61 -5.88 5.91 1.94
C GLY A 61 -6.99 6.63 1.16
N MET A 62 -7.60 5.97 0.18
CA MET A 62 -8.77 6.52 -0.50
C MET A 62 -10.01 6.44 0.40
N ASN A 63 -10.96 7.34 0.16
CA ASN A 63 -12.28 7.25 0.79
C ASN A 63 -13.15 6.21 0.05
N GLN A 64 -14.20 5.72 0.70
CA GLN A 64 -15.03 4.65 0.14
C GLN A 64 -15.70 5.03 -1.19
N GLU A 65 -16.15 6.27 -1.34
CA GLU A 65 -16.82 6.72 -2.57
C GLU A 65 -15.85 6.74 -3.77
N SER A 66 -14.65 7.27 -3.58
CA SER A 66 -13.61 7.28 -4.62
C SER A 66 -13.10 5.87 -4.93
N ALA A 67 -12.96 5.02 -3.92
CA ALA A 67 -12.61 3.61 -4.10
C ALA A 67 -13.63 2.89 -5.01
N LEU A 68 -14.92 3.09 -4.77
CA LEU A 68 -15.98 2.49 -5.61
C LEU A 68 -15.93 2.96 -7.06
N LYS A 69 -15.70 4.27 -7.29
CA LYS A 69 -15.54 4.82 -8.65
C LYS A 69 -14.32 4.23 -9.36
N SER A 70 -13.20 4.04 -8.66
CA SER A 70 -12.01 3.40 -9.21
C SER A 70 -12.27 1.94 -9.55
N ILE A 71 -12.94 1.18 -8.69
CA ILE A 71 -13.31 -0.22 -8.97
C ILE A 71 -14.21 -0.33 -10.20
N GLU A 72 -15.19 0.56 -10.33
CA GLU A 72 -16.10 0.61 -11.48
C GLU A 72 -15.33 0.92 -12.79
N SER A 73 -14.43 1.91 -12.74
CA SER A 73 -13.54 2.22 -13.85
C SER A 73 -12.68 1.03 -14.25
N ASP A 74 -12.07 0.35 -13.28
CA ASP A 74 -11.18 -0.79 -13.53
C ASP A 74 -11.94 -1.98 -14.13
N LYS A 75 -13.16 -2.27 -13.65
CA LYS A 75 -14.03 -3.29 -14.26
C LYS A 75 -14.36 -2.96 -15.72
N ALA A 76 -14.72 -1.71 -16.00
CA ALA A 76 -15.04 -1.25 -17.36
C ALA A 76 -13.85 -1.39 -18.33
N HIS A 77 -12.61 -1.16 -17.86
CA HIS A 77 -11.40 -1.30 -18.68
C HIS A 77 -10.98 -2.76 -18.87
N THR A 78 -11.27 -3.62 -17.89
CA THR A 78 -10.89 -5.03 -17.90
C THR A 78 -11.91 -5.92 -18.61
N ARG A 79 -13.04 -5.36 -19.09
CA ARG A 79 -14.15 -6.04 -19.79
C ARG A 79 -14.79 -7.16 -18.96
N VAL A 80 -14.86 -6.95 -17.64
CA VAL A 80 -15.52 -7.81 -16.65
C VAL A 80 -16.90 -7.25 -16.34
#